data_AF-A0AAP0RY22-F1
#
_entry.id   AF-A0AAP0RY22-F1
#
_cell.length_a   1.000
_cell.length_b   1.000
_cell.length_c   1.000
_cell.angle_alpha   90.00
_cell.angle_beta   90.00
_cell.angle_gamma   90.00
#
_symmetry.space_group_name_H-M   'P 1'
#
loop_
_entity.id
_entity.type
_entity.pdbx_description
1 polymer ?
#
loop_
_entity_poly.entity_id
_entity_poly.type
_entity_poly.pdbx_seq_one_letter_code
_entity_poly.pdbx_strand_id
1 'polypeptide(L)'
;MYSGFNSPSQCFLCDENEESTLSEMRNVLQLFPVVDQNFYMGRIISYKDEMKFVGVQIGSEHMHQLIIDQLQRHASFTMGREWAIFLLCFIRHLKVNYMIREDLLRAVKEGEWLKTKRGYSTPVGSIFLMFGVDAVLQMTDLPVLDQEFYQGQIDGFATELELLGVVIDLEGVLKLIPDNFKFPEDLSTLTRDSTLLLLRSIKHLGPAAMTLVQKMRDLPWMKTSSGLRCPSESILPDKKWGHLLKVIPLPLISEDFYGSGLKLYKAELKAIGAVVNLDGVYVMVSDKLKSLLSSSSLTRAHVISMLSCMKRMEKTMPSE
;
A
#
# COMPACT_ATOMS: atom_id res chain seq x y z
N MET A 1 -18.06 4.18 -32.35
CA MET A 1 -17.91 4.09 -33.82
C MET A 1 -17.95 2.61 -34.13
N TYR A 2 -18.96 2.12 -34.84
CA TYR A 2 -19.02 0.71 -35.23
C TYR A 2 -17.75 0.37 -36.02
N SER A 3 -16.96 -0.59 -35.55
CA SER A 3 -15.83 -1.10 -36.32
C SER A 3 -16.36 -1.59 -37.67
N GLY A 4 -15.67 -1.23 -38.74
CA GLY A 4 -16.12 -1.50 -40.11
C GLY A 4 -16.26 -3.00 -40.43
N PHE A 5 -16.63 -3.29 -41.69
CA PHE A 5 -16.73 -4.66 -42.20
C PHE A 5 -15.41 -5.43 -41.99
N ASN A 6 -15.48 -6.60 -41.35
CA ASN A 6 -14.35 -7.51 -41.15
C ASN A 6 -14.51 -8.76 -42.03
N SER A 7 -13.43 -9.51 -42.28
CA SER A 7 -13.55 -10.79 -42.98
C SER A 7 -14.26 -11.83 -42.09
N PRO A 8 -15.04 -12.77 -42.66
CA PRO A 8 -15.74 -13.77 -41.87
C PRO A 8 -14.85 -14.54 -40.89
N SER A 9 -13.63 -14.89 -41.29
CA SER A 9 -12.61 -15.54 -40.45
C SER A 9 -12.16 -14.77 -39.21
N GLN A 10 -12.43 -13.46 -39.19
CA GLN A 10 -12.13 -12.57 -38.08
C GLN A 10 -13.38 -12.31 -37.24
N CYS A 11 -14.58 -12.62 -37.73
CA CYS A 11 -15.83 -12.38 -37.04
C CYS A 11 -16.18 -13.48 -36.04
N PHE A 12 -16.89 -13.10 -35.00
CA PHE A 12 -17.43 -14.02 -34.00
C PHE A 12 -18.97 -13.93 -33.93
N LEU A 13 -19.65 -15.07 -33.95
CA LEU A 13 -21.10 -15.14 -33.75
C LEU A 13 -21.39 -15.67 -32.34
N CYS A 14 -21.98 -14.82 -31.50
CA CYS A 14 -22.39 -15.18 -30.13
C CYS A 14 -23.69 -15.98 -30.12
N ASP A 15 -23.77 -16.99 -29.28
CA ASP A 15 -25.04 -17.62 -28.90
C ASP A 15 -25.68 -16.94 -27.66
N GLU A 16 -26.90 -17.35 -27.30
CA GLU A 16 -27.67 -16.75 -26.19
C GLU A 16 -26.95 -16.83 -24.83
N ASN A 17 -26.08 -17.84 -24.63
CA ASN A 17 -25.33 -18.02 -23.39
C ASN A 17 -24.13 -17.06 -23.34
N GLU A 18 -23.44 -16.88 -24.47
CA GLU A 18 -22.32 -15.96 -24.64
C GLU A 18 -22.77 -14.49 -24.64
N GLU A 19 -23.96 -14.21 -25.17
CA GLU A 19 -24.52 -12.85 -25.21
C GLU A 19 -24.78 -12.28 -23.81
N SER A 20 -25.18 -13.13 -22.85
CA SER A 20 -25.30 -12.73 -21.43
C SER A 20 -23.95 -12.34 -20.82
N THR A 21 -22.90 -13.11 -21.12
CA THR A 21 -21.51 -12.88 -20.68
C THR A 21 -20.95 -11.59 -21.27
N LEU A 22 -21.22 -11.36 -22.54
CA LEU A 22 -20.75 -10.21 -23.28
C LEU A 22 -21.59 -8.95 -23.00
N SER A 23 -22.84 -9.10 -22.54
CA SER A 23 -23.69 -7.98 -22.14
C SER A 23 -23.15 -7.25 -20.91
N GLU A 24 -22.50 -7.94 -19.96
CA GLU A 24 -21.76 -7.29 -18.86
C GLU A 24 -20.51 -6.54 -19.35
N MET A 25 -19.98 -6.95 -20.51
CA MET A 25 -18.79 -6.38 -21.17
C MET A 25 -19.14 -5.48 -22.35
N ARG A 26 -20.42 -5.06 -22.49
CA ARG A 26 -20.98 -4.44 -23.71
C ARG A 26 -20.26 -3.16 -24.15
N ASN A 27 -19.67 -2.41 -23.23
CA ASN A 27 -18.89 -1.22 -23.56
C ASN A 27 -17.59 -1.55 -24.31
N VAL A 28 -17.06 -2.76 -24.12
CA VAL A 28 -15.78 -3.25 -24.67
C VAL A 28 -16.01 -4.20 -25.84
N LEU A 29 -17.24 -4.72 -26.01
CA LEU A 29 -17.66 -5.46 -27.21
C LEU A 29 -17.43 -4.70 -28.52
N GLN A 30 -17.46 -3.37 -28.51
CA GLN A 30 -17.14 -2.56 -29.68
C GLN A 30 -15.69 -2.77 -30.17
N LEU A 31 -14.81 -3.31 -29.33
CA LEU A 31 -13.42 -3.63 -29.64
C LEU A 31 -13.28 -5.00 -30.33
N PHE A 32 -14.35 -5.80 -30.35
CA PHE A 32 -14.35 -7.13 -30.93
C PHE A 32 -15.20 -7.16 -32.21
N PRO A 33 -14.79 -7.93 -33.24
CA PRO A 33 -15.54 -8.12 -34.48
C PRO A 33 -16.73 -9.07 -34.28
N VAL A 34 -17.58 -8.78 -33.29
CA VAL A 34 -18.81 -9.54 -33.03
C VAL A 34 -19.85 -9.21 -34.08
N VAL A 35 -20.50 -10.24 -34.62
CA VAL A 35 -21.58 -10.09 -35.59
C VAL A 35 -22.76 -9.37 -34.94
N ASP A 36 -23.11 -8.20 -35.46
CA ASP A 36 -24.29 -7.44 -35.02
C ASP A 36 -25.58 -8.16 -35.43
N GLN A 37 -26.14 -8.97 -34.54
CA GLN A 37 -27.35 -9.71 -34.82
C GLN A 37 -28.57 -8.79 -35.04
N ASN A 38 -28.60 -7.61 -34.41
CA ASN A 38 -29.70 -6.66 -34.57
C ASN A 38 -29.73 -6.07 -35.97
N PHE A 39 -28.56 -5.78 -36.54
CA PHE A 39 -28.44 -5.39 -37.95
C PHE A 39 -29.09 -6.42 -38.89
N TYR A 40 -28.95 -7.72 -38.58
CA TYR A 40 -29.55 -8.82 -39.33
C TYR A 40 -30.91 -9.30 -38.80
N MET A 41 -31.59 -8.50 -37.97
CA MET A 41 -32.93 -8.79 -37.42
C MET A 41 -33.00 -10.12 -36.66
N GLY A 42 -31.91 -10.53 -36.03
CA GLY A 42 -31.78 -11.82 -35.31
C GLY A 42 -31.80 -13.05 -36.22
N ARG A 43 -31.94 -12.90 -37.54
CA ARG A 43 -32.03 -14.04 -38.48
C ARG A 43 -30.69 -14.67 -38.77
N ILE A 44 -29.59 -13.94 -38.60
CA ILE A 44 -28.26 -14.46 -38.93
C ILE A 44 -27.88 -15.70 -38.10
N ILE A 45 -28.45 -15.85 -36.90
CA ILE A 45 -28.19 -17.00 -36.04
C ILE A 45 -28.78 -18.31 -36.58
N SER A 46 -29.81 -18.26 -37.44
CA SER A 46 -30.38 -19.46 -38.07
C SER A 46 -29.45 -20.08 -39.11
N TYR A 47 -28.41 -19.36 -39.54
CA TYR A 47 -27.43 -19.79 -40.54
C TYR A 47 -26.08 -20.17 -39.89
N LYS A 48 -26.13 -20.73 -38.68
CA LYS A 48 -24.95 -21.04 -37.86
C LYS A 48 -23.93 -21.92 -38.60
N ASP A 49 -24.41 -22.94 -39.31
CA ASP A 49 -23.55 -23.89 -40.01
C ASP A 49 -22.89 -23.25 -41.26
N GLU A 50 -23.64 -22.43 -42.00
CA GLU A 50 -23.13 -21.67 -43.14
C GLU A 50 -22.11 -20.61 -42.70
N MET A 51 -22.39 -19.92 -41.58
CA MET A 51 -21.48 -18.95 -40.97
C MET A 51 -20.17 -19.62 -40.57
N LYS A 52 -20.24 -20.80 -39.94
CA LYS A 52 -19.06 -21.61 -39.62
C LYS A 52 -18.30 -22.04 -40.88
N PHE A 53 -19.02 -22.44 -41.94
CA PHE A 53 -18.43 -22.84 -43.21
C PHE A 53 -17.63 -21.71 -43.88
N VAL A 54 -18.13 -20.47 -43.84
CA VAL A 54 -17.41 -19.30 -44.39
C VAL A 54 -16.29 -18.79 -43.46
N GLY A 55 -16.09 -19.44 -42.31
CA GLY A 55 -14.97 -19.20 -41.39
C GLY A 55 -15.33 -18.36 -40.17
N VAL A 56 -16.59 -17.97 -39.97
CA VAL A 56 -16.98 -17.27 -38.74
C VAL A 56 -16.74 -18.17 -37.54
N GLN A 57 -16.07 -17.62 -36.54
CA GLN A 57 -15.78 -18.33 -35.31
C GLN A 57 -17.05 -18.40 -34.45
N ILE A 58 -17.32 -19.58 -33.92
CA ILE A 58 -18.52 -19.85 -33.11
C ILE A 58 -18.13 -20.70 -31.91
N GLY A 59 -18.68 -20.37 -30.75
CA GLY A 59 -18.48 -21.10 -29.51
C GLY A 59 -17.46 -20.49 -28.55
N SER A 60 -17.67 -20.76 -27.27
CA SER A 60 -17.00 -20.10 -26.15
C SER A 60 -15.47 -20.26 -26.13
N GLU A 61 -14.95 -21.42 -26.58
CA GLU A 61 -13.50 -21.63 -26.64
C GLU A 61 -12.79 -20.67 -27.62
N HIS A 62 -13.38 -20.45 -28.80
CA HIS A 62 -12.82 -19.51 -29.78
C HIS A 62 -12.93 -18.07 -29.29
N MET A 63 -14.04 -17.73 -28.64
CA MET A 63 -14.24 -16.43 -28.01
C MET A 63 -13.18 -16.16 -26.93
N HIS A 64 -12.96 -17.12 -26.04
CA HIS A 64 -11.96 -17.01 -24.99
C HIS A 64 -10.56 -16.85 -25.58
N GLN A 65 -10.20 -17.63 -26.59
CA GLN A 65 -8.91 -17.51 -27.25
C GLN A 65 -8.74 -16.14 -27.90
N LEU A 66 -9.76 -15.63 -28.58
CA LEU A 66 -9.73 -14.30 -29.20
C LEU A 66 -9.60 -13.19 -28.16
N ILE A 67 -10.31 -13.29 -27.04
CA ILE A 67 -10.18 -12.37 -25.90
C ILE A 67 -8.76 -12.40 -25.34
N ILE A 68 -8.19 -13.59 -25.13
CA ILE A 68 -6.82 -13.78 -24.65
C ILE A 68 -5.82 -13.15 -25.63
N ASP A 69 -5.95 -13.41 -26.92
CA ASP A 69 -5.06 -12.87 -27.95
C ASP A 69 -5.10 -11.35 -28.02
N GLN A 70 -6.29 -10.75 -27.83
CA GLN A 70 -6.46 -9.29 -27.78
C GLN A 70 -5.86 -8.70 -26.51
N LEU A 71 -6.12 -9.32 -25.35
CA LEU A 71 -5.52 -8.93 -24.08
C LEU A 71 -4.00 -8.99 -24.12
N GLN A 72 -3.42 -10.04 -24.71
CA GLN A 72 -1.98 -10.17 -24.89
C GLN A 72 -1.42 -9.11 -25.84
N ARG A 73 -2.08 -8.84 -26.96
CA ARG A 73 -1.69 -7.75 -27.87
C ARG A 73 -1.72 -6.39 -27.18
N HIS A 74 -2.74 -6.12 -26.39
CA HIS A 74 -2.88 -4.85 -25.67
C HIS A 74 -2.03 -4.76 -24.41
N ALA A 75 -1.62 -5.87 -23.80
CA ALA A 75 -0.69 -5.89 -22.67
C ALA A 75 0.76 -5.52 -23.07
N SER A 76 1.11 -5.62 -24.36
CA SER A 76 2.40 -5.12 -24.88
C SER A 76 2.52 -3.60 -24.90
N PHE A 77 1.39 -2.90 -24.74
CA PHE A 77 1.29 -1.45 -24.55
C PHE A 77 0.71 -1.21 -23.15
N THR A 78 1.00 -0.07 -22.53
CA THR A 78 0.39 0.31 -21.24
C THR A 78 -1.13 0.12 -21.27
N MET A 79 -1.65 -0.86 -20.51
CA MET A 79 -3.05 -1.26 -20.62
C MET A 79 -3.97 -0.11 -20.18
N GLY A 80 -4.85 0.33 -21.07
CA GLY A 80 -5.83 1.37 -20.76
C GLY A 80 -6.83 0.89 -19.70
N ARG A 81 -7.47 1.83 -18.99
CA ARG A 81 -8.49 1.54 -17.97
C ARG A 81 -9.53 0.52 -18.47
N GLU A 82 -10.09 0.75 -19.66
CA GLU A 82 -11.18 -0.06 -20.20
C GLU A 82 -10.75 -1.52 -20.40
N TRP A 83 -9.53 -1.75 -20.88
CA TRP A 83 -8.96 -3.09 -21.05
C TRP A 83 -8.66 -3.77 -19.72
N ALA A 84 -8.18 -3.03 -18.73
CA ALA A 84 -7.92 -3.56 -17.40
C ALA A 84 -9.22 -3.98 -16.68
N ILE A 85 -10.27 -3.15 -16.77
CA ILE A 85 -11.60 -3.52 -16.23
C ILE A 85 -12.17 -4.71 -16.99
N PHE A 86 -12.05 -4.74 -18.32
CA PHE A 86 -12.48 -5.86 -19.13
C PHE A 86 -11.78 -7.18 -18.74
N LEU A 87 -10.46 -7.13 -18.56
CA LEU A 87 -9.67 -8.27 -18.10
C LEU A 87 -10.21 -8.81 -16.76
N LEU A 88 -10.52 -7.92 -15.81
CA LEU A 88 -11.08 -8.32 -14.51
C LEU A 88 -12.49 -8.90 -14.64
N CYS A 89 -13.36 -8.34 -15.49
CA CYS A 89 -14.66 -8.94 -15.83
C CYS A 89 -14.48 -10.34 -16.42
N PHE A 90 -13.51 -10.51 -17.32
CA PHE A 90 -13.25 -11.78 -17.97
C PHE A 90 -12.76 -12.83 -16.97
N ILE A 91 -11.85 -12.45 -16.06
CA ILE A 91 -11.38 -13.33 -14.98
C ILE A 91 -12.51 -13.72 -14.04
N ARG A 92 -13.40 -12.78 -13.67
CA ARG A 92 -14.61 -13.06 -12.89
C ARG A 92 -15.46 -14.12 -13.59
N HIS A 93 -15.75 -13.93 -14.87
CA HIS A 93 -16.54 -14.86 -15.65
C HIS A 93 -15.91 -16.26 -15.67
N LEU A 94 -14.62 -16.35 -15.97
CA LEU A 94 -13.91 -17.63 -15.97
C LEU A 94 -13.90 -18.27 -14.57
N LYS A 95 -13.80 -17.48 -13.51
CA LYS A 95 -13.85 -17.94 -12.11
C LYS A 95 -15.20 -18.58 -11.78
N VAL A 96 -16.30 -17.89 -12.10
CA VAL A 96 -17.67 -18.38 -11.82
C VAL A 96 -17.96 -19.67 -12.58
N ASN A 97 -17.44 -19.79 -13.81
CA ASN A 97 -17.65 -20.97 -14.65
C ASN A 97 -16.57 -22.06 -14.46
N TYR A 98 -15.64 -21.91 -13.52
CA TYR A 98 -14.53 -22.85 -13.27
C TYR A 98 -13.63 -23.12 -14.50
N MET A 99 -13.50 -22.13 -15.39
CA MET A 99 -12.79 -22.21 -16.67
C MET A 99 -11.43 -21.49 -16.67
N ILE A 100 -10.92 -21.06 -15.50
CA ILE A 100 -9.61 -20.39 -15.43
C ILE A 100 -8.51 -21.41 -15.73
N ARG A 101 -7.82 -21.20 -16.85
CA ARG A 101 -6.59 -21.93 -17.17
C ARG A 101 -5.40 -21.37 -16.39
N GLU A 102 -4.52 -22.24 -15.91
CA GLU A 102 -3.33 -21.84 -15.15
C GLU A 102 -2.35 -20.98 -15.97
N ASP A 103 -2.22 -21.26 -17.27
CA ASP A 103 -1.32 -20.53 -18.15
C ASP A 103 -1.79 -19.09 -18.40
N LEU A 104 -3.10 -18.89 -18.57
CA LEU A 104 -3.71 -17.56 -18.62
C LEU A 104 -3.49 -16.82 -17.30
N LEU A 105 -3.77 -17.47 -16.17
CA LEU A 105 -3.62 -16.85 -14.85
C LEU A 105 -2.17 -16.41 -14.63
N ARG A 106 -1.20 -17.25 -14.99
CA ARG A 106 0.23 -16.92 -14.93
C ARG A 106 0.57 -15.73 -15.82
N ALA A 107 0.14 -15.72 -17.08
CA ALA A 107 0.41 -14.62 -18.00
C ALA A 107 -0.15 -13.27 -17.48
N VAL A 108 -1.34 -13.28 -16.88
CA VAL A 108 -1.94 -12.07 -16.28
C VAL A 108 -1.19 -11.62 -15.03
N LYS A 109 -0.72 -12.56 -14.19
CA LYS A 109 0.04 -12.27 -12.97
C LYS A 109 1.42 -11.69 -13.26
N GLU A 110 2.05 -12.14 -14.34
CA GLU A 110 3.38 -11.72 -14.77
C GLU A 110 3.35 -10.42 -15.61
N GLY A 111 2.20 -10.05 -16.17
CA GLY A 111 2.06 -8.85 -16.98
C GLY A 111 1.98 -7.55 -16.18
N GLU A 112 2.71 -6.52 -16.60
CA GLU A 112 2.68 -5.16 -16.02
C GLU A 112 1.52 -4.31 -16.57
N TRP A 113 0.27 -4.76 -16.37
CA TRP A 113 -0.91 -4.06 -16.88
C TRP A 113 -1.65 -3.24 -15.82
N LEU A 114 -1.35 -3.47 -14.54
CA LEU A 114 -2.08 -2.89 -13.42
C LEU A 114 -1.54 -1.49 -13.12
N LYS A 115 -2.40 -0.47 -13.23
CA LYS A 115 -2.05 0.93 -13.01
C LYS A 115 -2.03 1.25 -11.51
N THR A 116 -0.91 1.77 -11.07
CA THR A 116 -0.62 2.16 -9.69
C THR A 116 -0.23 3.64 -9.65
N LYS A 117 -0.20 4.21 -8.45
CA LYS A 117 0.31 5.56 -8.22
C LYS A 117 1.80 5.72 -8.57
N ARG A 118 2.51 4.61 -8.80
CA ARG A 118 3.94 4.58 -9.17
C ARG A 118 4.20 4.15 -10.61
N GLY A 119 3.16 4.01 -11.43
CA GLY A 119 3.28 3.53 -12.81
C GLY A 119 2.50 2.23 -13.03
N TYR A 120 2.85 1.51 -14.08
CA TYR A 120 2.29 0.18 -14.33
C TYR A 120 3.11 -0.87 -13.57
N SER A 121 2.44 -1.89 -13.03
CA SER A 121 3.05 -2.94 -12.23
C SER A 121 2.33 -4.27 -12.47
N THR A 122 2.98 -5.37 -12.08
CA THR A 122 2.34 -6.69 -12.00
C THR A 122 1.28 -6.70 -10.89
N PRO A 123 0.20 -7.50 -11.02
CA PRO A 123 -0.75 -7.70 -9.93
C PRO A 123 -0.11 -8.25 -8.66
N VAL A 124 0.83 -9.18 -8.81
CA VAL A 124 1.55 -9.79 -7.68
C VAL A 124 2.32 -8.72 -6.92
N GLY A 125 2.02 -8.58 -5.63
CA GLY A 125 2.68 -7.60 -4.74
C GLY A 125 2.16 -6.16 -4.87
N SER A 126 1.26 -5.88 -5.81
CA SER A 126 0.50 -4.62 -5.84
C SER A 126 -0.48 -4.55 -4.68
N ILE A 127 -0.83 -3.33 -4.28
CA ILE A 127 -1.62 -3.08 -3.08
C ILE A 127 -2.97 -2.45 -3.44
N PHE A 128 -4.05 -3.03 -2.94
CA PHE A 128 -5.38 -2.43 -2.98
C PHE A 128 -5.84 -2.10 -1.55
N LEU A 129 -6.00 -0.82 -1.25
CA LEU A 129 -6.46 -0.35 0.05
C LEU A 129 -7.61 0.63 -0.12
N MET A 130 -8.65 0.48 0.71
CA MET A 130 -9.75 1.44 0.77
C MET A 130 -9.40 2.70 1.59
N PHE A 131 -8.44 2.58 2.51
CA PHE A 131 -8.03 3.66 3.41
C PHE A 131 -6.55 3.56 3.77
N GLY A 132 -5.96 4.66 4.23
CA GLY A 132 -4.55 4.70 4.61
C GLY A 132 -3.57 4.67 3.42
N VAL A 133 -4.06 4.93 2.21
CA VAL A 133 -3.27 4.98 0.96
C VAL A 133 -2.12 5.97 1.08
N ASP A 134 -2.39 7.19 1.57
CA ASP A 134 -1.37 8.24 1.70
C ASP A 134 -0.22 7.84 2.64
N ALA A 135 -0.54 7.15 3.73
CA ALA A 135 0.45 6.68 4.70
C ALA A 135 1.39 5.63 4.09
N VAL A 136 0.84 4.71 3.28
CA VAL A 136 1.63 3.70 2.57
C VAL A 136 2.49 4.35 1.50
N LEU A 137 1.92 5.25 0.69
CA LEU A 137 2.64 5.94 -0.38
C LEU A 137 3.77 6.84 0.15
N GLN A 138 3.56 7.50 1.29
CA GLN A 138 4.58 8.37 1.88
C GLN A 138 5.80 7.59 2.39
N MET A 139 5.60 6.37 2.90
CA MET A 139 6.64 5.61 3.62
C MET A 139 7.24 4.44 2.83
N THR A 140 6.68 4.13 1.66
CA THR A 140 7.10 2.95 0.90
C THR A 140 7.05 3.19 -0.60
N ASP A 141 7.90 2.48 -1.34
CA ASP A 141 7.83 2.38 -2.79
C ASP A 141 6.81 1.33 -3.29
N LEU A 142 5.84 0.92 -2.44
CA LEU A 142 4.86 -0.10 -2.80
C LEU A 142 3.94 0.34 -3.95
N PRO A 143 3.60 -0.57 -4.88
CA PRO A 143 2.70 -0.29 -5.99
C PRO A 143 1.22 -0.25 -5.55
N VAL A 144 0.78 0.85 -4.95
CA VAL A 144 -0.63 1.06 -4.56
C VAL A 144 -1.48 1.44 -5.76
N LEU A 145 -2.62 0.77 -5.94
CA LEU A 145 -3.55 0.98 -7.06
C LEU A 145 -3.99 2.44 -7.22
N ASP A 146 -4.04 2.88 -8.48
CA ASP A 146 -4.55 4.21 -8.83
C ASP A 146 -6.08 4.15 -9.03
N GLN A 147 -6.84 4.13 -7.94
CA GLN A 147 -8.31 4.07 -7.99
C GLN A 147 -8.95 5.23 -8.78
N GLU A 148 -8.32 6.40 -8.80
CA GLU A 148 -8.77 7.57 -9.56
C GLU A 148 -8.65 7.32 -11.07
N PHE A 149 -7.53 6.74 -11.51
CA PHE A 149 -7.38 6.30 -12.91
C PHE A 149 -8.50 5.35 -13.32
N TYR A 150 -8.88 4.43 -12.43
CA TYR A 150 -9.98 3.48 -12.65
C TYR A 150 -11.39 4.04 -12.43
N GLN A 151 -11.52 5.30 -11.98
CA GLN A 151 -12.79 5.94 -11.65
C GLN A 151 -13.64 5.10 -10.67
N GLY A 152 -12.99 4.44 -9.71
CA GLY A 152 -13.65 3.56 -8.72
C GLY A 152 -14.20 2.24 -9.27
N GLN A 153 -14.17 1.99 -10.58
CA GLN A 153 -14.70 0.74 -11.15
C GLN A 153 -13.94 -0.50 -10.65
N ILE A 154 -12.66 -0.34 -10.33
CA ILE A 154 -11.80 -1.42 -9.85
C ILE A 154 -12.19 -1.93 -8.46
N ASP A 155 -12.92 -1.11 -7.67
CA ASP A 155 -13.30 -1.46 -6.29
C ASP A 155 -14.23 -2.66 -6.22
N GLY A 156 -15.01 -2.88 -7.30
CA GLY A 156 -15.88 -4.03 -7.44
C GLY A 156 -15.14 -5.35 -7.67
N PHE A 157 -13.83 -5.36 -7.86
CA PHE A 157 -13.04 -6.54 -8.28
C PHE A 157 -12.07 -7.07 -7.21
N ALA A 158 -12.32 -6.79 -5.92
CA ALA A 158 -11.44 -7.21 -4.83
C ALA A 158 -11.08 -8.71 -4.87
N THR A 159 -12.04 -9.59 -5.16
CA THR A 159 -11.80 -11.05 -5.16
C THR A 159 -11.02 -11.54 -6.38
N GLU A 160 -11.10 -10.82 -7.50
CA GLU A 160 -10.32 -11.09 -8.70
C GLU A 160 -8.89 -10.57 -8.54
N LEU A 161 -8.74 -9.37 -7.96
CA LEU A 161 -7.44 -8.79 -7.64
C LEU A 161 -6.67 -9.68 -6.66
N GLU A 162 -7.32 -10.17 -5.60
CA GLU A 162 -6.73 -11.11 -4.65
C GLU A 162 -6.31 -12.42 -5.32
N LEU A 163 -7.15 -12.98 -6.20
CA LEU A 163 -6.80 -14.17 -7.01
C LEU A 163 -5.53 -13.94 -7.85
N LEU A 164 -5.34 -12.71 -8.34
CA LEU A 164 -4.17 -12.27 -9.11
C LEU A 164 -2.94 -11.96 -8.23
N GLY A 165 -3.05 -12.04 -6.91
CA GLY A 165 -1.94 -11.80 -5.99
C GLY A 165 -1.76 -10.33 -5.59
N VAL A 166 -2.78 -9.49 -5.84
CA VAL A 166 -2.86 -8.15 -5.24
C VAL A 166 -3.14 -8.33 -3.75
N VAL A 167 -2.38 -7.63 -2.93
CA VAL A 167 -2.58 -7.61 -1.48
C VAL A 167 -3.71 -6.64 -1.15
N ILE A 168 -4.79 -7.19 -0.60
CA ILE A 168 -6.00 -6.43 -0.26
C ILE A 168 -6.13 -6.16 1.24
N ASP A 169 -5.37 -6.87 2.07
CA ASP A 169 -5.45 -6.83 3.52
C ASP A 169 -4.27 -6.10 4.14
N LEU A 170 -4.51 -5.51 5.31
CA LEU A 170 -3.49 -4.73 6.00
C LEU A 170 -2.31 -5.60 6.48
N GLU A 171 -2.55 -6.87 6.81
CA GLU A 171 -1.48 -7.75 7.31
C GLU A 171 -0.43 -8.00 6.21
N GLY A 172 -0.88 -8.30 5.00
CA GLY A 172 -0.02 -8.41 3.82
C GLY A 172 0.76 -7.13 3.55
N VAL A 173 0.12 -5.96 3.64
CA VAL A 173 0.82 -4.67 3.48
C VAL A 173 1.93 -4.51 4.50
N LEU A 174 1.66 -4.79 5.78
CA LEU A 174 2.64 -4.65 6.86
C LEU A 174 3.87 -5.54 6.65
N LYS A 175 3.71 -6.71 6.02
CA LYS A 175 4.79 -7.64 5.68
C LYS A 175 5.69 -7.14 4.55
N LEU A 176 5.16 -6.35 3.62
CA LEU A 176 5.91 -5.82 2.48
C LEU A 176 6.64 -4.50 2.79
N ILE A 177 6.29 -3.81 3.88
CA ILE A 177 6.90 -2.52 4.26
C ILE A 177 8.44 -2.59 4.38
N PRO A 178 9.08 -3.55 5.09
CA PRO A 178 10.53 -3.51 5.33
C PRO A 178 11.38 -3.45 4.05
N ASP A 179 10.97 -4.20 3.03
CA ASP A 179 11.68 -4.32 1.75
C ASP A 179 11.43 -3.11 0.85
N ASN A 180 10.29 -2.44 1.02
CA ASN A 180 9.89 -1.30 0.22
C ASN A 180 10.02 0.03 0.97
N PHE A 181 10.56 0.02 2.19
CA PHE A 181 10.60 1.18 3.06
C PHE A 181 11.50 2.29 2.50
N LYS A 182 10.95 3.51 2.43
CA LYS A 182 11.65 4.72 2.02
C LYS A 182 11.09 5.94 2.74
N PHE A 183 11.96 6.72 3.39
CA PHE A 183 11.55 8.02 3.91
C PHE A 183 11.35 9.04 2.77
N PRO A 184 10.39 9.97 2.91
CA PRO A 184 10.31 11.11 2.01
C PRO A 184 11.58 11.98 2.15
N GLU A 185 11.93 12.70 1.08
CA GLU A 185 13.08 13.61 1.08
C GLU A 185 12.94 14.70 2.15
N ASP A 186 11.72 15.24 2.30
CA ASP A 186 11.37 16.16 3.36
C ASP A 186 10.63 15.44 4.50
N LEU A 187 11.37 15.16 5.57
CA LEU A 187 10.84 14.54 6.79
C LEU A 187 9.80 15.40 7.53
N SER A 188 9.71 16.71 7.23
CA SER A 188 8.71 17.58 7.84
C SER A 188 7.29 17.29 7.35
N THR A 189 7.17 16.63 6.19
CA THR A 189 5.89 16.21 5.59
C THR A 189 5.29 14.98 6.26
N LEU A 190 6.06 14.27 7.10
CA LEU A 190 5.61 13.04 7.75
C LEU A 190 4.30 13.26 8.50
N THR A 191 3.35 12.37 8.27
CA THR A 191 2.07 12.39 8.98
C THR A 191 2.09 11.47 10.21
N ARG A 192 1.12 11.66 11.10
CA ARG A 192 0.86 10.76 12.21
C ARG A 192 0.62 9.34 11.73
N ASP A 193 -0.24 9.17 10.73
CA ASP A 193 -0.66 7.84 10.26
C ASP A 193 0.48 7.09 9.59
N SER A 194 1.33 7.77 8.83
CA SER A 194 2.57 7.23 8.27
C SER A 194 3.51 6.68 9.33
N THR A 195 3.68 7.41 10.44
CA THR A 195 4.52 6.93 11.55
C THR A 195 3.88 5.73 12.26
N LEU A 196 2.57 5.79 12.54
CA LEU A 196 1.86 4.70 13.20
C LEU A 196 1.84 3.43 12.34
N LEU A 197 1.78 3.57 11.00
CA LEU A 197 1.89 2.45 10.07
C LEU A 197 3.21 1.69 10.24
N LEU A 198 4.34 2.41 10.34
CA LEU A 198 5.65 1.78 10.55
C LEU A 198 5.75 1.10 11.91
N LEU A 199 5.30 1.75 12.98
CA LEU A 199 5.28 1.15 14.31
C LEU A 199 4.38 -0.09 14.34
N ARG A 200 3.26 -0.07 13.61
CA ARG A 200 2.38 -1.23 13.42
C ARG A 200 3.07 -2.36 12.66
N SER A 201 3.87 -2.04 11.64
CA SER A 201 4.67 -3.03 10.91
C SER A 201 5.72 -3.67 11.83
N ILE A 202 6.47 -2.88 12.59
CA ILE A 202 7.45 -3.38 13.56
C ILE A 202 6.78 -4.29 14.59
N LYS A 203 5.63 -3.88 15.13
CA LYS A 203 4.84 -4.67 16.07
C LYS A 203 4.39 -6.00 15.48
N HIS A 204 3.90 -5.98 14.25
CA HIS A 204 3.37 -7.16 13.56
C HIS A 204 4.48 -8.16 13.22
N LEU A 205 5.62 -7.68 12.75
CA LEU A 205 6.75 -8.51 12.30
C LEU A 205 7.67 -8.96 13.44
N GLY A 206 7.67 -8.25 14.57
CA GLY A 206 8.54 -8.56 15.72
C GLY A 206 10.02 -8.60 15.31
N PRO A 207 10.75 -9.70 15.59
CA PRO A 207 12.17 -9.81 15.23
C PRO A 207 12.47 -9.64 13.73
N ALA A 208 11.53 -9.97 12.84
CA ALA A 208 11.72 -9.82 11.39
C ALA A 208 11.79 -8.36 10.94
N ALA A 209 11.36 -7.40 11.78
CA ALA A 209 11.43 -5.97 11.48
C ALA A 209 12.82 -5.36 11.68
N MET A 210 13.87 -6.15 11.98
CA MET A 210 15.18 -5.63 12.36
C MET A 210 15.77 -4.66 11.32
N THR A 211 15.61 -4.97 10.03
CA THR A 211 16.06 -4.11 8.92
C THR A 211 15.35 -2.76 8.92
N LEU A 212 14.02 -2.77 9.09
CA LEU A 212 13.21 -1.56 9.22
C LEU A 212 13.60 -0.73 10.45
N VAL A 213 13.77 -1.39 11.60
CA VAL A 213 14.19 -0.76 12.86
C VAL A 213 15.54 -0.05 12.70
N GLN A 214 16.51 -0.69 12.03
CA GLN A 214 17.82 -0.10 11.75
C GLN A 214 17.70 1.13 10.85
N LYS A 215 16.93 1.04 9.74
CA LYS A 215 16.71 2.17 8.82
C LYS A 215 16.06 3.38 9.52
N MET A 216 15.25 3.15 10.56
CA MET A 216 14.56 4.22 11.29
C MET A 216 15.36 4.81 12.45
N ARG A 217 16.35 4.10 12.99
CA ARG A 217 16.99 4.45 14.27
C ARG A 217 17.79 5.75 14.21
N ASP A 218 18.54 5.95 13.14
CA ASP A 218 19.57 6.99 13.07
C ASP A 218 19.15 8.24 12.30
N LEU A 219 17.88 8.29 11.86
CA LEU A 219 17.33 9.41 11.08
C LEU A 219 16.46 10.33 11.95
N PRO A 220 16.55 11.66 11.76
CA PRO A 220 15.82 12.62 12.56
C PRO A 220 14.38 12.83 12.05
N TRP A 221 13.53 11.81 12.20
CA TRP A 221 12.15 11.84 11.73
C TRP A 221 11.12 12.01 12.85
N MET A 222 11.50 11.80 14.10
CA MET A 222 10.56 11.80 15.23
C MET A 222 10.24 13.23 15.65
N LYS A 223 8.95 13.59 15.64
CA LYS A 223 8.50 14.93 16.01
C LYS A 223 8.47 15.09 17.53
N THR A 224 9.21 16.08 18.01
CA THR A 224 9.35 16.37 19.44
C THR A 224 9.03 17.83 19.74
N SER A 225 8.99 18.18 21.03
CA SER A 225 8.95 19.56 21.54
C SER A 225 10.15 20.40 21.08
N SER A 226 11.20 19.77 20.56
CA SER A 226 12.46 20.41 20.13
C SER A 226 12.73 20.21 18.64
N GLY A 227 11.67 20.10 17.83
CA GLY A 227 11.72 19.84 16.40
C GLY A 227 11.80 18.35 16.05
N LEU A 228 12.24 18.06 14.83
CA LEU A 228 12.51 16.68 14.39
C LEU A 228 13.82 16.18 14.99
N ARG A 229 13.80 14.96 15.55
CA ARG A 229 14.92 14.34 16.27
C ARG A 229 15.05 12.87 15.92
N CYS A 230 16.24 12.32 16.13
CA CYS A 230 16.41 10.88 16.04
C CYS A 230 15.60 10.21 17.17
N PRO A 231 15.06 9.00 16.95
CA PRO A 231 14.44 8.23 18.03
C PRO A 231 15.33 8.14 19.27
N SER A 232 16.63 7.90 19.10
CA SER A 232 17.62 7.84 20.19
C SER A 232 17.74 9.12 21.03
N GLU A 233 17.29 10.26 20.52
CA GLU A 233 17.28 11.57 21.21
C GLU A 233 15.90 11.93 21.77
N SER A 234 14.91 11.06 21.57
CA SER A 234 13.50 11.36 21.81
C SER A 234 12.95 10.60 23.01
N ILE A 235 12.23 11.30 23.89
CA ILE A 235 11.65 10.75 25.11
C ILE A 235 10.15 10.62 24.98
N LEU A 236 9.61 9.43 25.22
CA LEU A 236 8.18 9.23 25.35
C LEU A 236 7.67 9.94 26.62
N PRO A 237 6.67 10.83 26.52
CA PRO A 237 6.12 11.51 27.70
C PRO A 237 5.50 10.53 28.71
N ASP A 238 5.89 10.67 29.97
CA ASP A 238 5.31 9.92 31.10
C ASP A 238 5.35 10.79 32.37
N LYS A 239 4.31 10.68 33.20
CA LYS A 239 4.21 11.39 34.48
C LYS A 239 5.34 11.02 35.43
N LYS A 240 5.89 9.80 35.33
CA LYS A 240 6.98 9.29 36.19
C LYS A 240 8.21 10.19 36.17
N TRP A 241 8.59 10.69 35.00
CA TRP A 241 9.76 11.57 34.83
C TRP A 241 9.39 13.01 34.44
N GLY A 242 8.10 13.35 34.35
CA GLY A 242 7.63 14.71 34.06
C GLY A 242 8.22 15.78 34.99
N HIS A 243 8.57 15.41 36.22
CA HIS A 243 9.24 16.32 37.14
C HIS A 243 10.69 16.63 36.72
N LEU A 244 11.45 15.67 36.17
CA LEU A 244 12.82 15.88 35.68
C LEU A 244 12.85 16.80 34.46
N LEU A 245 11.82 16.69 33.62
CA LEU A 245 11.69 17.47 32.38
C LEU A 245 11.37 18.96 32.63
N LYS A 246 10.78 19.30 33.78
CA LYS A 246 10.60 20.70 34.21
C LYS A 246 11.93 21.40 34.49
N VAL A 247 12.98 20.61 34.70
CA VAL A 247 14.26 21.06 35.22
C VAL A 247 15.27 21.19 34.09
N ILE A 248 15.27 20.23 33.16
CA ILE A 248 16.09 20.27 31.96
C ILE A 248 15.18 20.02 30.75
N PRO A 249 15.08 20.96 29.79
CA PRO A 249 14.30 20.75 28.59
C PRO A 249 14.97 19.67 27.73
N LEU A 250 14.29 18.54 27.56
CA LEU A 250 14.69 17.43 26.71
C LEU A 250 13.64 17.22 25.60
N PRO A 251 14.00 16.63 24.45
CA PRO A 251 13.07 16.43 23.35
C PRO A 251 11.98 15.42 23.70
N LEU A 252 10.77 15.90 23.99
CA LEU A 252 9.60 15.07 24.26
C LEU A 252 8.85 14.77 22.98
N ILE A 253 8.55 13.50 22.74
CA ILE A 253 7.73 13.11 21.60
C ILE A 253 6.39 13.84 21.67
N SER A 254 5.99 14.49 20.58
CA SER A 254 4.81 15.36 20.53
C SER A 254 3.52 14.53 20.61
N GLU A 255 2.90 14.45 21.78
CA GLU A 255 1.58 13.84 21.96
C GLU A 255 0.50 14.59 21.18
N ASP A 256 0.62 15.90 20.99
CA ASP A 256 -0.31 16.70 20.19
C ASP A 256 -0.32 16.26 18.72
N PHE A 257 0.86 15.87 18.20
CA PHE A 257 1.00 15.41 16.83
C PHE A 257 0.62 13.93 16.66
N TYR A 258 1.16 13.04 17.50
CA TYR A 258 0.97 11.59 17.35
C TYR A 258 -0.30 11.05 18.04
N GLY A 259 -0.90 11.83 18.94
CA GLY A 259 -2.00 11.42 19.78
C GLY A 259 -1.63 10.35 20.82
N SER A 260 -2.63 9.94 21.61
CA SER A 260 -2.48 8.94 22.67
C SER A 260 -2.17 7.53 22.16
N GLY A 261 -2.49 7.23 20.89
CA GLY A 261 -2.28 5.91 20.28
C GLY A 261 -0.81 5.48 20.23
N LEU A 262 0.12 6.45 20.25
CA LEU A 262 1.56 6.17 20.27
C LEU A 262 1.99 5.33 21.49
N LYS A 263 1.29 5.47 22.63
CA LYS A 263 1.57 4.70 23.86
C LYS A 263 1.36 3.19 23.69
N LEU A 264 0.58 2.76 22.69
CA LEU A 264 0.36 1.35 22.36
C LEU A 264 1.58 0.69 21.69
N TYR A 265 2.58 1.49 21.31
CA TYR A 265 3.78 1.08 20.59
C TYR A 265 5.06 1.24 21.43
N LYS A 266 4.96 1.13 22.75
CA LYS A 266 6.08 1.37 23.67
C LYS A 266 7.28 0.44 23.41
N ALA A 267 7.03 -0.82 23.08
CA ALA A 267 8.09 -1.78 22.80
C ALA A 267 8.80 -1.47 21.48
N GLU A 268 8.04 -1.06 20.47
CA GLU A 268 8.51 -0.71 19.13
C GLU A 268 9.30 0.59 19.17
N LEU A 269 8.81 1.60 19.89
CA LEU A 269 9.53 2.84 20.21
C LEU A 269 10.88 2.55 20.88
N LYS A 270 10.92 1.63 21.85
CA LYS A 270 12.18 1.21 22.48
C LYS A 270 13.11 0.54 21.46
N ALA A 271 12.59 -0.31 20.58
CA ALA A 271 13.39 -1.03 19.58
C ALA A 271 14.07 -0.08 18.57
N ILE A 272 13.38 0.97 18.16
CA ILE A 272 13.94 2.03 17.30
C ILE A 272 14.85 3.01 18.05
N GLY A 273 15.00 2.88 19.37
CA GLY A 273 15.94 3.65 20.19
C GLY A 273 15.33 4.75 21.05
N ALA A 274 14.01 4.97 20.98
CA ALA A 274 13.37 5.98 21.82
C ALA A 274 13.44 5.64 23.31
N VAL A 275 13.59 6.68 24.13
CA VAL A 275 13.66 6.56 25.58
C VAL A 275 12.25 6.45 26.14
N VAL A 276 11.92 5.26 26.64
CA VAL A 276 10.59 4.92 27.15
C VAL A 276 10.57 4.47 28.62
N ASN A 277 11.72 4.57 29.30
CA ASN A 277 11.88 4.18 30.70
C ASN A 277 12.68 5.23 31.49
N LEU A 278 12.58 5.15 32.82
CA LEU A 278 13.21 6.07 33.75
C LEU A 278 14.74 6.08 33.60
N ASP A 279 15.36 4.91 33.47
CA ASP A 279 16.83 4.78 33.36
C ASP A 279 17.37 5.51 32.14
N GLY A 280 16.73 5.35 30.98
CA GLY A 280 17.13 6.07 29.77
C GLY A 280 16.96 7.59 29.91
N VAL A 281 15.93 8.04 30.65
CA VAL A 281 15.75 9.47 30.94
C VAL A 281 16.89 9.97 31.83
N TYR A 282 17.32 9.20 32.84
CA TYR A 282 18.46 9.58 33.68
C TYR A 282 19.76 9.68 32.89
N VAL A 283 20.01 8.76 31.96
CA VAL A 283 21.17 8.83 31.06
C VAL A 283 21.13 10.12 30.24
N MET A 284 20.00 10.42 29.58
CA MET A 284 19.85 11.66 28.80
C MET A 284 20.01 12.93 29.64
N VAL A 285 19.42 12.96 30.83
CA VAL A 285 19.58 14.07 31.79
C VAL A 285 21.05 14.24 32.14
N SER A 286 21.74 13.16 32.52
CA SER A 286 23.15 13.17 32.89
C SER A 286 24.04 13.68 31.76
N ASP A 287 23.82 13.19 30.54
CA ASP A 287 24.62 13.58 29.37
C ASP A 287 24.37 15.04 28.99
N LYS A 288 23.13 15.51 29.08
CA LYS A 288 22.81 16.93 28.86
C LYS A 288 23.48 17.82 29.91
N LEU A 289 23.50 17.39 31.18
CA LEU A 289 24.18 18.13 32.25
C LEU A 289 25.70 18.16 32.05
N LYS A 290 26.33 17.03 31.70
CA LYS A 290 27.76 16.98 31.36
C LYS A 290 28.09 17.93 30.21
N SER A 291 27.27 17.92 29.15
CA SER A 291 27.44 18.83 28.01
C SER A 291 27.35 20.32 28.41
N LEU A 292 26.42 20.67 29.31
CA LEU A 292 26.31 22.03 29.83
C LEU A 292 27.49 22.44 30.71
N LEU A 293 28.06 21.50 31.48
CA LEU A 293 29.26 21.73 32.29
C LEU A 293 30.50 21.96 31.43
N SER A 294 30.67 21.16 30.39
CA SER A 294 31.83 21.23 29.49
C SER A 294 31.83 22.46 28.58
N SER A 295 30.67 23.08 28.33
CA SER A 295 30.54 24.24 27.43
C SER A 295 30.80 25.60 28.09
N SER A 296 31.13 25.63 29.39
CA SER A 296 31.32 26.86 30.18
C SER A 296 30.13 27.86 30.17
N SER A 297 28.97 27.46 29.63
CA SER A 297 27.74 28.26 29.54
C SER A 297 26.80 27.99 30.73
N LEU A 298 27.38 27.81 31.92
CA LEU A 298 26.62 27.50 33.12
C LEU A 298 25.86 28.75 33.58
N THR A 299 24.55 28.73 33.47
CA THR A 299 23.69 29.80 34.01
C THR A 299 23.26 29.43 35.42
N ARG A 300 22.83 30.42 36.21
CA ARG A 300 22.20 30.17 37.52
C ARG A 300 21.03 29.18 37.40
N ALA A 301 20.26 29.26 36.32
CA ALA A 301 19.16 28.34 36.04
C ALA A 301 19.67 26.90 35.87
N HIS A 302 20.76 26.69 35.10
CA HIS A 302 21.38 25.37 34.93
C HIS A 302 21.82 24.76 36.27
N VAL A 303 22.44 25.53 37.16
CA VAL A 303 22.90 25.07 38.49
C VAL A 303 21.73 24.69 39.40
N ILE A 304 20.71 25.55 39.49
CA ILE A 304 19.50 25.28 40.29
C ILE A 304 18.79 24.03 39.74
N SER A 305 18.74 23.91 38.42
CA SER A 305 18.16 22.74 37.77
C SER A 305 18.93 21.47 38.12
N MET A 306 20.26 21.47 38.03
CA MET A 306 21.09 20.34 38.43
C MET A 306 20.83 19.89 39.87
N LEU A 307 20.89 20.83 40.83
CA LEU A 307 20.67 20.53 42.25
C LEU A 307 19.25 19.99 42.51
N SER A 308 18.26 20.52 41.78
CA SER A 308 16.88 20.04 41.84
C SER A 308 16.74 18.62 41.28
N CYS A 309 17.44 18.28 40.20
CA CYS A 309 17.50 16.91 39.68
C CYS A 309 18.19 15.96 40.67
N MET A 310 19.36 16.32 41.21
CA MET A 310 20.10 15.50 42.17
C MET A 310 19.27 15.19 43.41
N LYS A 311 18.66 16.21 44.02
CA LYS A 311 17.76 16.07 45.17
C LYS A 311 16.54 15.19 44.88
N ARG A 312 16.06 15.14 43.63
CA ARG A 312 14.92 14.32 43.24
C ARG A 312 15.33 12.88 42.96
N MET A 313 16.47 12.66 42.32
CA MET A 313 17.06 11.34 42.08
C MET A 313 17.35 10.61 43.39
N GLU A 314 17.93 11.32 44.37
CA GLU A 314 18.26 10.82 45.70
C GLU A 314 17.03 10.37 46.50
N LYS A 315 15.86 10.97 46.25
CA LYS A 315 14.58 10.59 46.87
C LYS A 315 13.88 9.40 46.21
N THR A 316 14.29 9.02 45.01
CA THR A 316 13.64 7.96 44.21
C THR A 316 14.44 6.67 44.15
N MET A 317 15.69 6.64 44.64
CA MET A 317 16.43 5.39 44.82
C MET A 317 15.96 4.72 46.13
N PRO A 318 15.59 3.43 46.13
CA PRO A 318 15.38 2.70 47.36
C PRO A 318 16.69 2.71 48.15
N SER A 319 16.62 3.07 49.43
CA SER A 319 17.70 2.78 50.37
C SER A 319 17.91 1.26 50.40
N GLU A 320 19.15 0.83 50.18
CA GLU A 320 19.59 -0.57 50.29
C GLU A 320 19.09 -1.26 51.57
#